data_AF-A0A4Q3J4U5-F1
#
_entry.id   AF-A0A4Q3J4U5-F1
#
_cell.length_a   1.000
_cell.length_b   1.000
_cell.length_c   1.000
_cell.angle_alpha   90.00
_cell.angle_beta   90.00
_cell.angle_gamma   90.00
#
_symmetry.space_group_name_H-M   'P 1'
#
loop_
_entity.id
_entity.type
_entity.pdbx_description
1 polymer ?
#
loop_
_entity_poly.entity_id
_entity_poly.type
_entity_poly.pdbx_seq_one_letter_code
_entity_poly.pdbx_strand_id
1 'polypeptide(L)'
;MGKRAADVATIRSLPVQAFYEVLADEKAKRQAGKTERRETRERELGQKIAAANAALPALAAAGRIFPVVLADPEWRFEPWSRITGMDRAPENHYPTSATDVIASRPVHLIAAPDCTLFLWATAPMLRQALDVMAAWGFAYKTHCIWAKRRKGKARGPGYWFTGEHEILLLGTKGSPPAPAPGTQFPSFFIADVGEHSEKPARAYELIESYFPTLPKIELNARAPRAGWESWGAEAPEGAVA
;
A
#
# COMPACT_ATOMS: atom_id res chain seq x y z
N MET A 1 -17.25 -9.93 46.65
CA MET A 1 -17.81 -9.88 45.28
C MET A 1 -17.26 -8.64 44.60
N GLY A 2 -16.49 -8.80 43.53
CA GLY A 2 -15.76 -7.70 42.90
C GLY A 2 -16.67 -6.73 42.14
N LYS A 3 -16.20 -5.49 41.95
CA LYS A 3 -16.87 -4.39 41.24
C LYS A 3 -17.68 -4.83 40.01
N ARG A 4 -17.10 -5.72 39.18
CA ARG A 4 -17.76 -6.33 38.01
C ARG A 4 -19.09 -7.03 38.28
N ALA A 5 -19.26 -7.70 39.42
CA ALA A 5 -20.49 -8.40 39.77
C ALA A 5 -21.63 -7.41 40.11
N ALA A 6 -21.29 -6.30 40.76
CA ALA A 6 -22.22 -5.21 41.05
C ALA A 6 -22.60 -4.45 39.76
N ASP A 7 -21.63 -4.19 38.89
CA ASP A 7 -21.85 -3.55 37.59
C ASP A 7 -22.80 -4.39 36.70
N VAL A 8 -22.60 -5.71 36.65
CA VAL A 8 -23.46 -6.63 35.87
C VAL A 8 -24.87 -6.73 36.45
N ALA A 9 -25.02 -6.74 37.78
CA ALA A 9 -26.33 -6.73 38.42
C ALA A 9 -27.11 -5.45 38.11
N THR A 10 -26.43 -4.31 38.11
CA THR A 10 -27.00 -2.98 37.82
C THR A 10 -27.45 -2.87 36.36
N ILE A 11 -26.65 -3.39 35.42
CA ILE A 11 -27.02 -3.42 34.00
C ILE A 11 -28.25 -4.30 33.75
N ARG A 12 -28.34 -5.45 34.46
CA ARG A 12 -29.48 -6.39 34.33
C ARG A 12 -30.78 -5.87 34.94
N SER A 13 -30.71 -4.91 35.86
CA SER A 13 -31.90 -4.30 36.47
C SER A 13 -32.44 -3.09 35.69
N LEU A 14 -31.79 -2.68 34.60
CA LEU A 14 -32.29 -1.60 33.74
C LEU A 14 -33.53 -2.06 32.95
N PRO A 15 -34.53 -1.18 32.75
CA PRO A 15 -35.56 -1.38 31.74
C PRO A 15 -34.91 -1.64 30.37
N VAL A 16 -35.47 -2.55 29.58
CA VAL A 16 -34.92 -2.96 28.27
C VAL A 16 -34.62 -1.75 27.37
N GLN A 17 -35.49 -0.75 27.37
CA GLN A 17 -35.31 0.49 26.61
C GLN A 17 -34.07 1.29 27.08
N ALA A 18 -33.92 1.50 28.38
CA ALA A 18 -32.75 2.17 28.97
C ALA A 18 -31.45 1.39 28.73
N PHE A 19 -31.52 0.05 28.73
CA PHE A 19 -30.38 -0.79 28.37
C PHE A 19 -29.95 -0.58 26.91
N TYR A 20 -30.91 -0.52 25.96
CA TYR A 20 -30.59 -0.24 24.56
C TYR A 20 -30.05 1.17 24.35
N GLU A 21 -30.54 2.17 25.07
CA GLU A 21 -30.02 3.55 25.03
C GLU A 21 -28.57 3.63 25.50
N VAL A 22 -28.24 2.98 26.62
CA VAL A 22 -26.85 2.90 27.12
C VAL A 22 -25.95 2.19 26.11
N LEU A 23 -26.41 1.10 25.50
CA LEU A 23 -25.64 0.41 24.46
C LEU A 23 -25.44 1.26 23.20
N ALA A 24 -26.45 2.03 22.79
CA ALA A 24 -26.37 2.93 21.64
C ALA A 24 -25.38 4.07 21.89
N ASP A 25 -25.43 4.69 23.07
CA ASP A 25 -24.52 5.77 23.47
C ASP A 25 -23.06 5.28 23.58
N GLU A 26 -22.83 4.11 24.19
CA GLU A 26 -21.51 3.51 24.29
C GLU A 26 -20.93 3.14 22.90
N LYS A 27 -21.78 2.63 21.99
CA LYS A 27 -21.40 2.40 20.59
C LYS A 27 -21.07 3.73 19.89
N ALA A 28 -21.87 4.77 20.08
CA ALA A 28 -21.65 6.08 19.48
C ALA A 28 -20.33 6.71 19.96
N LYS A 29 -20.04 6.66 21.27
CA LYS A 29 -18.77 7.13 21.84
C LYS A 29 -17.55 6.40 21.29
N ARG A 30 -17.62 5.06 21.21
CA ARG A 30 -16.55 4.24 20.61
C ARG A 30 -16.36 4.57 19.14
N GLN A 31 -17.45 4.78 18.41
CA GLN A 31 -17.39 5.15 17.00
C GLN A 31 -16.78 6.54 16.80
N ALA A 32 -17.19 7.52 17.60
CA ALA A 32 -16.62 8.88 17.57
C ALA A 32 -15.11 8.87 17.85
N GLY A 33 -14.65 8.15 18.88
CA GLY A 33 -13.22 8.03 19.19
C GLY A 33 -12.42 7.30 18.11
N LYS A 34 -13.03 6.33 17.39
CA LYS A 34 -12.40 5.71 16.21
C LYS A 34 -12.29 6.69 15.04
N THR A 35 -13.35 7.46 14.79
CA THR A 35 -13.39 8.48 13.74
C THR A 35 -12.31 9.54 13.97
N GLU A 36 -12.23 10.11 15.17
CA GLU A 36 -11.21 11.12 15.50
C GLU A 36 -9.78 10.61 15.31
N ARG A 37 -9.47 9.40 15.82
CA ARG A 37 -8.15 8.77 15.60
C ARG A 37 -7.83 8.57 14.13
N ARG A 38 -8.83 8.18 13.33
CA ARG A 38 -8.68 8.02 11.88
C ARG A 38 -8.40 9.35 11.20
N GLU A 39 -9.16 10.40 11.54
CA GLU A 39 -8.96 11.74 10.99
C GLU A 39 -7.58 12.30 11.31
N THR A 40 -7.09 12.12 12.55
CA THR A 40 -5.73 12.53 12.95
C THR A 40 -4.68 11.82 12.11
N ARG A 41 -4.77 10.48 12.00
CA ARG A 41 -3.84 9.67 11.19
C ARG A 41 -3.87 10.05 9.71
N GLU A 42 -5.05 10.33 9.16
CA GLU A 42 -5.22 10.76 7.77
C GLU A 42 -4.54 12.12 7.52
N ARG A 43 -4.68 13.07 8.47
CA ARG A 43 -4.00 14.37 8.40
C ARG A 43 -2.48 14.22 8.50
N GLU A 44 -1.98 13.44 9.45
CA GLU A 44 -0.55 13.18 9.62
C GLU A 44 0.06 12.51 8.38
N LEU A 45 -0.62 11.50 7.81
CA LEU A 45 -0.20 10.88 6.57
C LEU A 45 -0.16 11.91 5.43
N GLY A 46 -1.22 12.71 5.28
CA GLY A 46 -1.30 13.74 4.25
C GLY A 46 -0.13 14.72 4.33
N GLN A 47 0.24 15.15 5.53
CA GLN A 47 1.39 16.02 5.76
C GLN A 47 2.72 15.34 5.36
N LYS A 48 2.92 14.09 5.78
CA LYS A 48 4.14 13.32 5.44
C LYS A 48 4.26 13.05 3.94
N ILE A 49 3.16 12.70 3.27
CA ILE A 49 3.12 12.52 1.82
C ILE A 49 3.39 13.85 1.11
N ALA A 50 2.81 14.96 1.58
CA ALA A 50 3.08 16.27 1.00
C ALA A 50 4.55 16.66 1.12
N ALA A 51 5.17 16.43 2.28
CA ALA A 51 6.60 16.65 2.49
C ALA A 51 7.45 15.75 1.58
N ALA A 52 7.11 14.46 1.48
CA ALA A 52 7.80 13.53 0.61
C ALA A 52 7.65 13.92 -0.88
N ASN A 53 6.45 14.31 -1.32
CA ASN A 53 6.20 14.78 -2.68
C ASN A 53 7.02 16.03 -3.00
N ALA A 54 7.17 16.96 -2.04
CA ALA A 54 8.01 18.14 -2.18
C ALA A 54 9.52 17.81 -2.29
N ALA A 55 9.95 16.64 -1.83
CA ALA A 55 11.33 16.17 -1.97
C ALA A 55 11.65 15.59 -3.36
N LEU A 56 10.66 15.09 -4.11
CA LEU A 56 10.89 14.53 -5.45
C LEU A 56 11.49 15.54 -6.45
N PRO A 57 11.00 16.81 -6.53
CA PRO A 57 11.68 17.85 -7.30
C PRO A 57 13.12 18.11 -6.86
N ALA A 58 13.41 18.05 -5.56
CA ALA A 58 14.76 18.27 -5.05
C ALA A 58 15.72 17.14 -5.46
N LEU A 59 15.27 15.88 -5.42
CA LEU A 59 16.02 14.73 -5.97
C LEU A 59 16.33 14.93 -7.46
N ALA A 60 15.31 15.29 -8.24
CA ALA A 60 15.48 15.56 -9.67
C ALA A 60 16.48 16.71 -9.92
N ALA A 61 16.38 17.81 -9.17
CA ALA A 61 17.29 18.95 -9.26
C ALA A 61 18.74 18.60 -8.85
N ALA A 62 18.92 17.65 -7.94
CA ALA A 62 20.21 17.10 -7.56
C ALA A 62 20.76 16.06 -8.58
N GLY A 63 20.10 15.86 -9.72
CA GLY A 63 20.49 14.88 -10.74
C GLY A 63 20.19 13.42 -10.36
N ARG A 64 19.40 13.18 -9.31
CA ARG A 64 18.96 11.83 -8.91
C ARG A 64 17.80 11.40 -9.79
N ILE A 65 18.15 10.85 -10.95
CA ILE A 65 17.23 10.34 -11.97
C ILE A 65 17.33 8.81 -12.01
N PHE A 66 16.19 8.11 -11.94
CA PHE A 66 16.12 6.67 -11.77
C PHE A 66 15.58 5.97 -13.03
N PRO A 67 16.33 5.02 -13.62
CA PRO A 67 15.85 4.12 -14.67
C PRO A 67 14.93 3.00 -14.17
N VAL A 68 14.87 2.77 -12.85
CA VAL A 68 14.08 1.70 -12.24
C VAL A 68 13.35 2.25 -11.02
N VAL A 69 12.03 2.15 -11.05
CA VAL A 69 11.14 2.57 -9.95
C VAL A 69 10.34 1.36 -9.50
N LEU A 70 10.35 1.08 -8.19
CA LEU A 70 9.39 0.18 -7.54
C LEU A 70 8.42 1.04 -6.72
N ALA A 71 7.13 0.75 -6.77
CA ALA A 71 6.13 1.48 -5.98
C ALA A 71 5.10 0.54 -5.36
N ASP A 72 4.78 0.79 -4.09
CA ASP A 72 3.69 0.13 -3.36
C ASP A 72 2.73 1.17 -2.75
N PRO A 73 1.85 1.80 -3.56
CA PRO A 73 1.01 2.87 -3.04
C PRO A 73 0.05 2.40 -1.94
N GLU A 74 -0.22 3.31 -1.01
CA GLU A 74 -1.18 3.14 0.08
C GLU A 74 -2.63 3.29 -0.42
N TRP A 75 -3.06 2.33 -1.25
CA TRP A 75 -4.36 2.30 -1.91
C TRP A 75 -5.52 2.44 -0.92
N ARG A 76 -6.36 3.47 -1.10
CA ARG A 76 -7.70 3.50 -0.48
C ARG A 76 -8.64 2.58 -1.23
N PHE A 77 -9.17 1.57 -0.52
CA PHE A 77 -10.15 0.65 -1.07
C PHE A 77 -11.54 0.96 -0.52
N GLU A 78 -12.51 1.16 -1.41
CA GLU A 78 -13.89 1.39 -1.01
C GLU A 78 -14.65 0.06 -0.87
N PRO A 79 -15.02 -0.36 0.36
CA PRO A 79 -15.79 -1.58 0.53
C PRO A 79 -17.24 -1.40 0.04
N TRP A 80 -17.87 -2.49 -0.39
CA TRP A 80 -19.27 -2.51 -0.83
C TRP A 80 -20.25 -1.88 0.18
N SER A 81 -19.97 -2.05 1.48
CA SER A 81 -20.73 -1.42 2.55
C SER A 81 -19.78 -0.77 3.54
N ARG A 82 -19.92 0.54 3.74
CA ARG A 82 -19.21 1.26 4.81
C ARG A 82 -19.77 0.97 6.21
N ILE A 83 -20.96 0.35 6.31
CA ILE A 83 -21.57 0.00 7.61
C ILE A 83 -21.08 -1.37 8.08
N THR A 84 -20.93 -2.33 7.16
CA THR A 84 -20.61 -3.74 7.50
C THR A 84 -19.27 -4.22 6.97
N GLY A 85 -18.63 -3.49 6.06
CA GLY A 85 -17.37 -3.87 5.41
C GLY A 85 -16.13 -3.15 5.96
N MET A 86 -16.31 -2.14 6.82
CA MET A 86 -15.20 -1.34 7.32
C MET A 86 -14.27 -2.12 8.25
N ASP A 87 -14.71 -3.20 8.89
CA ASP A 87 -13.85 -4.02 9.76
C ASP A 87 -12.67 -4.66 9.01
N ARG A 88 -12.78 -4.80 7.68
CA ARG A 88 -11.75 -5.40 6.81
C ARG A 88 -11.01 -4.37 5.96
N ALA A 89 -11.27 -3.09 6.19
CA ALA A 89 -10.70 -2.00 5.40
C ALA A 89 -9.20 -1.81 5.75
N PRO A 90 -8.31 -1.65 4.75
CA PRO A 90 -6.88 -1.37 4.99
C PRO A 90 -6.64 -0.20 5.93
N GLU A 91 -7.54 0.79 5.92
CA GLU A 91 -7.55 2.00 6.75
C GLU A 91 -7.54 1.71 8.26
N ASN A 92 -7.94 0.51 8.68
CA ASN A 92 -7.86 0.09 10.08
C ASN A 92 -6.41 -0.19 10.53
N HIS A 93 -5.53 -0.51 9.59
CA HIS A 93 -4.15 -0.90 9.84
C HIS A 93 -3.18 0.26 9.60
N TYR A 94 -3.35 0.97 8.50
CA TYR A 94 -2.51 2.12 8.11
C TYR A 94 -3.34 3.14 7.33
N PRO A 95 -2.96 4.43 7.29
CA PRO A 95 -3.73 5.44 6.58
C PRO A 95 -3.54 5.27 5.05
N THR A 96 -4.55 5.64 4.25
CA THR A 96 -4.59 5.41 2.79
C THR A 96 -4.93 6.66 2.01
N SER A 97 -4.51 6.70 0.75
CA SER A 97 -4.76 7.81 -0.18
C SER A 97 -5.72 7.42 -1.29
N ALA A 98 -6.54 8.39 -1.70
CA ALA A 98 -7.36 8.25 -2.89
C ALA A 98 -6.50 8.13 -4.16
N THR A 99 -7.04 7.48 -5.19
CA THR A 99 -6.30 7.19 -6.44
C THR A 99 -5.79 8.44 -7.14
N ASP A 100 -6.57 9.51 -7.15
CA ASP A 100 -6.19 10.82 -7.72
C ASP A 100 -5.01 11.46 -6.99
N VAL A 101 -4.96 11.36 -5.66
CA VAL A 101 -3.83 11.83 -4.83
C VAL A 101 -2.55 11.02 -5.14
N ILE A 102 -2.68 9.71 -5.35
CA ILE A 102 -1.55 8.86 -5.75
C ILE A 102 -1.11 9.23 -7.18
N ALA A 103 -2.05 9.40 -8.11
CA ALA A 103 -1.79 9.76 -9.49
C ALA A 103 -1.11 11.13 -9.64
N SER A 104 -1.39 12.08 -8.74
CA SER A 104 -0.80 13.44 -8.78
C SER A 104 0.65 13.52 -8.32
N ARG A 105 1.24 12.43 -7.82
CA ARG A 105 2.64 12.44 -7.37
C ARG A 105 3.58 12.75 -8.54
N PRO A 106 4.59 13.62 -8.36
CA PRO A 106 5.48 14.06 -9.44
C PRO A 106 6.57 13.03 -9.78
N VAL A 107 6.21 11.74 -9.87
CA VAL A 107 7.14 10.62 -10.16
C VAL A 107 7.83 10.81 -11.52
N HIS A 108 7.15 11.43 -12.48
CA HIS A 108 7.71 11.72 -13.80
C HIS A 108 8.98 12.59 -13.77
N LEU A 109 9.20 13.40 -12.70
CA LEU A 109 10.36 14.26 -12.54
C LEU A 109 11.65 13.48 -12.23
N ILE A 110 11.53 12.37 -11.51
CA ILE A 110 12.65 11.53 -11.11
C ILE A 110 12.85 10.33 -12.06
N ALA A 111 11.93 10.10 -13.00
CA ALA A 111 12.00 9.00 -13.95
C ALA A 111 12.88 9.34 -15.16
N ALA A 112 13.90 8.51 -15.42
CA ALA A 112 14.76 8.61 -16.59
C ALA A 112 13.96 8.61 -17.92
N PRO A 113 14.53 9.10 -19.04
CA PRO A 113 13.88 9.01 -20.35
C PRO A 113 13.49 7.58 -20.73
N ASP A 114 14.39 6.62 -20.46
CA ASP A 114 14.16 5.19 -20.54
C ASP A 114 14.08 4.63 -19.11
N CYS A 115 12.86 4.32 -18.67
CA CYS A 115 12.59 3.96 -17.29
C CYS A 115 11.56 2.83 -17.20
N THR A 116 11.77 1.93 -16.23
CA THR A 116 10.83 0.87 -15.86
C THR A 116 10.16 1.19 -14.54
N LEU A 117 8.83 1.03 -14.49
CA LEU A 117 8.03 1.12 -13.28
C LEU A 117 7.46 -0.26 -12.95
N PHE A 118 7.83 -0.76 -11.78
CA PHE A 118 7.21 -1.90 -11.11
C PHE A 118 6.20 -1.36 -10.10
N LEU A 119 4.92 -1.60 -10.32
CA LEU A 119 3.84 -1.04 -9.50
C LEU A 119 3.00 -2.14 -8.88
N TRP A 120 3.00 -2.23 -7.56
CA TRP A 120 2.14 -3.15 -6.83
C TRP A 120 0.68 -2.71 -6.87
N ALA A 121 -0.19 -3.68 -7.13
CA ALA A 121 -1.64 -3.54 -7.04
C ALA A 121 -2.25 -4.78 -6.41
N THR A 122 -3.25 -4.58 -5.56
CA THR A 122 -4.18 -5.67 -5.23
C THR A 122 -5.14 -5.87 -6.39
N ALA A 123 -5.68 -7.08 -6.56
CA ALA A 123 -6.58 -7.38 -7.68
C ALA A 123 -7.76 -6.40 -7.84
N PRO A 124 -8.42 -5.92 -6.76
CA PRO A 124 -9.49 -4.91 -6.87
C PRO A 124 -9.01 -3.53 -7.30
N MET A 125 -7.73 -3.22 -7.14
CA MET A 125 -7.12 -1.93 -7.47
C MET A 125 -6.44 -1.93 -8.85
N LEU A 126 -6.59 -3.00 -9.64
CA LEU A 126 -5.91 -3.13 -10.94
C LEU A 126 -6.22 -1.94 -11.87
N ARG A 127 -7.49 -1.53 -11.97
CA ARG A 127 -7.87 -0.43 -12.87
C ARG A 127 -7.22 0.88 -12.44
N GLN A 128 -7.30 1.19 -11.15
CA GLN A 128 -6.73 2.38 -10.54
C GLN A 128 -5.21 2.42 -10.69
N ALA A 129 -4.54 1.27 -10.55
CA ALA A 129 -3.10 1.17 -10.72
C ALA A 129 -2.68 1.44 -12.18
N LEU A 130 -3.47 1.01 -13.17
CA LEU A 130 -3.23 1.36 -14.58
C LEU A 130 -3.43 2.87 -14.82
N ASP A 131 -4.45 3.47 -14.22
CA ASP A 131 -4.68 4.92 -14.32
C ASP A 131 -3.54 5.73 -13.67
N VAL A 132 -3.04 5.30 -12.51
CA VAL A 132 -1.86 5.89 -11.83
C VAL A 132 -0.60 5.74 -12.69
N MET A 133 -0.36 4.55 -13.26
CA MET A 133 0.79 4.29 -14.12
C MET A 133 0.79 5.25 -15.33
N ALA A 134 -0.37 5.44 -15.96
CA ALA A 134 -0.53 6.39 -17.06
C ALA A 134 -0.29 7.84 -16.61
N ALA A 135 -0.84 8.25 -15.47
CA ALA A 135 -0.65 9.60 -14.91
C ALA A 135 0.82 9.92 -14.59
N TRP A 136 1.60 8.92 -14.16
CA TRP A 136 3.04 9.05 -13.94
C TRP A 136 3.87 9.02 -15.24
N GLY A 137 3.24 8.85 -16.40
CA GLY A 137 3.90 8.87 -17.71
C GLY A 137 4.47 7.51 -18.14
N PHE A 138 3.96 6.40 -17.60
CA PHE A 138 4.38 5.05 -17.96
C PHE A 138 3.28 4.34 -18.76
N ALA A 139 3.68 3.64 -19.82
CA ALA A 139 2.80 2.76 -20.57
C ALA A 139 2.88 1.34 -20.00
N TYR A 140 1.74 0.77 -19.62
CA TYR A 140 1.64 -0.62 -19.18
C TYR A 140 2.12 -1.60 -20.27
N LYS A 141 2.88 -2.63 -19.87
CA LYS A 141 3.40 -3.68 -20.75
C LYS A 141 2.93 -5.07 -20.37
N THR A 142 3.13 -5.45 -19.12
CA THR A 142 2.83 -6.80 -18.60
C THR A 142 2.78 -6.79 -17.08
N HIS A 143 2.60 -7.93 -16.44
CA HIS A 143 2.68 -8.06 -14.99
C HIS A 143 3.25 -9.41 -14.56
N CYS A 144 3.67 -9.46 -13.30
CA CYS A 144 4.02 -10.68 -12.58
C CYS A 144 3.07 -10.88 -11.40
N ILE A 145 2.68 -12.12 -11.12
CA ILE A 145 1.79 -12.46 -10.00
C ILE A 145 2.60 -12.96 -8.81
N TRP A 146 2.43 -12.33 -7.65
CA TRP A 146 2.82 -12.95 -6.38
C TRP A 146 1.68 -13.85 -5.89
N ALA A 147 1.85 -15.16 -6.03
CA ALA A 147 0.98 -16.15 -5.40
C ALA A 147 1.34 -16.28 -3.91
N LYS A 148 0.39 -15.95 -3.04
CA LYS A 148 0.58 -15.85 -1.60
C LYS A 148 0.57 -17.23 -0.95
N ARG A 149 1.70 -17.62 -0.35
CA ARG A 149 1.77 -18.80 0.51
C ARG A 149 1.40 -18.40 1.94
N ARG A 150 0.36 -19.03 2.48
CA ARG A 150 -0.14 -18.78 3.85
C ARG A 150 0.04 -20.03 4.70
N LYS A 151 0.19 -19.85 6.02
CA LYS A 151 0.28 -20.97 6.96
C LYS A 151 -1.07 -21.69 7.09
N GLY A 152 -1.06 -23.01 7.06
CA GLY A 152 -2.24 -23.84 7.28
C GLY A 152 -3.33 -23.63 6.24
N LYS A 153 -4.58 -23.48 6.70
CA LYS A 153 -5.78 -23.28 5.85
C LYS A 153 -6.18 -21.80 5.70
N ALA A 154 -5.31 -20.86 6.06
CA ALA A 154 -5.61 -19.43 5.97
C ALA A 154 -5.83 -18.98 4.52
N ARG A 155 -6.77 -18.08 4.30
CA ARG A 155 -7.16 -17.55 2.98
C ARG A 155 -7.25 -16.03 3.04
N GLY A 156 -7.07 -15.38 1.89
CA GLY A 156 -7.28 -13.93 1.78
C GLY A 156 -8.76 -13.52 1.84
N PRO A 157 -9.07 -12.25 2.12
CA PRO A 157 -10.43 -11.74 2.01
C PRO A 157 -10.90 -11.70 0.54
N GLY A 158 -12.21 -11.65 0.32
CA GLY A 158 -12.77 -11.45 -1.02
C GLY A 158 -14.27 -11.73 -1.10
N TYR A 159 -14.96 -11.09 -2.05
CA TYR A 159 -16.40 -11.29 -2.27
C TYR A 159 -16.68 -12.44 -3.25
N TRP A 160 -16.05 -12.39 -4.43
CA TRP A 160 -16.21 -13.40 -5.48
C TRP A 160 -15.07 -14.44 -5.46
N PHE A 161 -13.84 -13.97 -5.32
CA PHE A 161 -12.64 -14.79 -5.19
C PHE A 161 -11.83 -14.33 -3.98
N THR A 162 -11.21 -15.27 -3.27
CA THR A 162 -10.33 -14.91 -2.14
C THR A 162 -9.00 -14.34 -2.65
N GLY A 163 -8.47 -13.33 -1.96
CA GLY A 163 -7.21 -12.67 -2.30
C GLY A 163 -5.97 -13.52 -2.02
N GLU A 164 -5.73 -14.50 -2.90
CA GLU A 164 -4.56 -15.38 -2.85
C GLU A 164 -3.36 -14.88 -3.67
N HIS A 165 -3.47 -13.71 -4.28
CA HIS A 165 -2.36 -13.10 -4.99
C HIS A 165 -2.37 -11.58 -4.95
N GLU A 166 -1.22 -11.00 -5.29
CA GLU A 166 -1.06 -9.59 -5.64
C GLU A 166 -0.38 -9.47 -7.00
N ILE A 167 -0.56 -8.32 -7.64
CA ILE A 167 -0.11 -8.06 -9.01
C ILE A 167 1.04 -7.07 -8.94
N LEU A 168 2.18 -7.43 -9.53
CA LEU A 168 3.29 -6.52 -9.79
C LEU A 168 3.24 -6.11 -11.26
N LEU A 169 2.65 -4.95 -11.54
CA LEU A 169 2.55 -4.41 -12.89
C LEU A 169 3.92 -3.92 -13.36
N LEU A 170 4.22 -4.08 -14.65
CA LEU A 170 5.39 -3.52 -15.32
C LEU A 170 4.93 -2.51 -16.38
N GLY A 171 5.30 -1.25 -16.17
CA GLY A 171 5.16 -0.16 -17.14
C GLY A 171 6.52 0.38 -17.59
N THR A 172 6.56 1.02 -18.75
CA THR A 172 7.77 1.67 -19.25
C THR A 172 7.51 3.10 -19.72
N LYS A 173 8.51 3.96 -19.51
CA LYS A 173 8.67 5.26 -20.16
C LYS A 173 9.85 5.14 -21.13
N GLY A 174 9.69 5.61 -22.36
CA GLY A 174 10.69 5.39 -23.41
C GLY A 174 10.85 3.92 -23.80
N SER A 175 12.09 3.51 -24.06
CA SER A 175 12.48 2.18 -24.55
C SER A 175 13.59 1.54 -23.69
N PRO A 176 13.36 1.32 -22.38
CA PRO A 176 14.33 0.65 -21.53
C PRO A 176 14.59 -0.79 -22.01
N PRO A 177 15.82 -1.32 -21.80
CA PRO A 177 16.16 -2.67 -22.25
C PRO A 177 15.32 -3.72 -21.51
N ALA A 178 14.68 -4.59 -22.27
CA ALA A 178 14.06 -5.80 -21.74
C ALA A 178 15.13 -6.88 -21.45
N PRO A 179 14.87 -7.83 -20.54
CA PRO A 179 15.76 -8.97 -20.33
C PRO A 179 15.96 -9.77 -21.62
N ALA A 180 17.15 -10.34 -21.80
CA ALA A 180 17.49 -11.15 -22.95
C ALA A 180 16.50 -12.34 -23.12
N PRO A 181 16.10 -12.69 -24.35
CA PRO A 181 15.30 -13.89 -24.61
C PRO A 181 15.88 -15.14 -23.91
N GLY A 182 15.06 -15.82 -23.12
CA GLY A 182 15.44 -17.00 -22.35
C GLY A 182 15.92 -16.73 -20.92
N THR A 183 16.15 -15.46 -20.54
CA THR A 183 16.53 -15.09 -19.16
C THR A 183 15.37 -14.51 -18.35
N GLN A 184 14.17 -14.42 -18.94
CA GLN A 184 12.98 -13.92 -18.26
C GLN A 184 12.55 -14.87 -17.14
N PHE A 185 12.16 -14.30 -16.00
CA PHE A 185 11.42 -15.01 -14.97
C PHE A 185 10.01 -15.39 -15.47
N PRO A 186 9.43 -16.49 -14.93
CA PRO A 186 8.01 -16.76 -15.12
C PRO A 186 7.14 -15.57 -14.68
N SER A 187 5.98 -15.41 -15.29
CA SER A 187 5.01 -14.34 -14.98
C SER A 187 4.33 -14.50 -13.61
N PHE A 188 4.84 -15.39 -12.76
CA PHE A 188 4.41 -15.53 -11.37
C PHE A 188 5.53 -16.11 -10.50
N PHE A 189 5.44 -15.87 -9.20
CA PHE A 189 6.24 -16.55 -8.19
C PHE A 189 5.41 -16.81 -6.93
N ILE A 190 5.82 -17.80 -6.15
CA ILE A 190 5.21 -18.14 -4.86
C ILE A 190 6.12 -17.63 -3.75
N ALA A 191 5.58 -16.88 -2.80
CA ALA A 191 6.32 -16.43 -1.62
C ALA A 191 5.40 -16.35 -0.40
N ASP A 192 5.97 -16.48 0.80
CA ASP A 192 5.24 -16.40 2.06
C ASP A 192 4.69 -15.00 2.32
N VAL A 193 3.49 -14.94 2.90
CA VAL A 193 2.93 -13.69 3.42
C VAL A 193 3.60 -13.37 4.76
N GLY A 194 4.27 -12.23 4.83
CA GLY A 194 4.85 -11.67 6.04
C GLY A 194 3.86 -10.80 6.84
N GLU A 195 4.38 -9.73 7.42
CA GLU A 195 3.58 -8.73 8.13
C GLU A 195 2.56 -8.04 7.21
N HIS A 196 1.61 -7.32 7.79
CA HIS A 196 0.52 -6.72 7.03
C HIS A 196 1.06 -5.76 5.94
N SER A 197 0.65 -6.02 4.69
CA SER A 197 1.10 -5.33 3.47
C SER A 197 2.61 -5.47 3.14
N GLU A 198 3.36 -6.32 3.83
CA GLU A 198 4.77 -6.62 3.51
C GLU A 198 4.88 -7.35 2.16
N LYS A 199 5.66 -6.75 1.25
CA LYS A 199 5.96 -7.32 -0.06
C LYS A 199 7.15 -8.26 0.02
N PRO A 200 7.16 -9.36 -0.73
CA PRO A 200 8.20 -10.38 -0.61
C PRO A 200 9.54 -9.90 -1.18
N ALA A 201 10.64 -10.26 -0.50
CA ALA A 201 12.01 -10.01 -0.97
C ALA A 201 12.25 -10.47 -2.43
N ARG A 202 11.52 -11.50 -2.86
CA ARG A 202 11.56 -12.05 -4.22
C ARG A 202 11.31 -11.02 -5.33
N ALA A 203 10.49 -9.99 -5.07
CA ALA A 203 10.25 -8.94 -6.06
C ALA A 203 11.50 -8.08 -6.27
N TYR A 204 12.23 -7.76 -5.20
CA TYR A 204 13.49 -7.04 -5.29
C TYR A 204 14.55 -7.87 -6.01
N GLU A 205 14.68 -9.16 -5.68
CA GLU A 205 15.63 -10.08 -6.35
C GLU A 205 15.39 -10.13 -7.86
N LEU A 206 14.12 -10.17 -8.28
CA LEU A 206 13.75 -10.16 -9.69
C LEU A 206 14.21 -8.86 -10.37
N ILE A 207 13.92 -7.71 -9.75
CA ILE A 207 14.26 -6.39 -10.30
C ILE A 207 15.78 -6.19 -10.34
N GLU A 208 16.48 -6.60 -9.29
CA GLU A 208 17.94 -6.53 -9.19
C GLU A 208 18.63 -7.47 -10.19
N SER A 209 18.06 -8.64 -10.46
CA SER A 209 18.56 -9.55 -11.48
C SER A 209 18.43 -8.97 -12.89
N TYR A 210 17.36 -8.22 -13.18
CA TYR A 210 17.20 -7.54 -14.47
C TYR A 210 18.04 -6.27 -14.60
N PHE A 211 18.25 -5.56 -13.50
CA PHE A 211 18.94 -4.27 -13.48
C PHE A 211 20.03 -4.22 -12.40
N PRO A 212 21.10 -5.02 -12.53
CA PRO A 212 22.10 -5.19 -11.46
C PRO A 212 22.83 -3.90 -11.11
N THR A 213 23.06 -3.03 -12.09
CA THR A 213 23.92 -1.83 -11.95
C THR A 213 23.17 -0.50 -11.99
N LEU A 214 21.90 -0.50 -12.40
CA LEU A 214 21.14 0.74 -12.54
C LEU A 214 20.72 1.27 -11.16
N PRO A 215 20.71 2.60 -10.96
CA PRO A 215 20.15 3.20 -9.75
C PRO A 215 18.65 2.94 -9.69
N LYS A 216 18.15 2.70 -8.48
CA LYS A 216 16.76 2.29 -8.24
C LYS A 216 16.19 3.13 -7.12
N ILE A 217 14.88 3.34 -7.16
CA ILE A 217 14.14 3.97 -6.06
C ILE A 217 12.91 3.14 -5.72
N GLU A 218 12.65 2.99 -4.42
CA GLU A 218 11.41 2.45 -3.89
C GLU A 218 10.53 3.59 -3.38
N LEU A 219 9.36 3.74 -3.99
CA LEU A 219 8.29 4.61 -3.51
C LEU A 219 7.40 3.85 -2.54
N ASN A 220 7.07 4.49 -1.41
CA ASN A 220 6.43 3.88 -0.25
C ASN A 220 7.31 2.87 0.50
N ALA A 221 8.63 3.09 0.50
CA ALA A 221 9.56 2.27 1.25
C ALA A 221 9.29 2.34 2.77
N ARG A 222 9.44 1.21 3.46
CA ARG A 222 9.35 1.10 4.93
C ARG A 222 10.66 0.67 5.59
N ALA A 223 11.60 0.17 4.81
CA ALA A 223 12.91 -0.29 5.27
C ALA A 223 13.97 0.07 4.23
N PRO A 224 15.22 0.35 4.64
CA PRO A 224 16.27 0.65 3.70
C PRO A 224 16.70 -0.62 2.97
N ARG A 225 17.09 -0.48 1.70
CA ARG A 225 17.69 -1.58 0.92
C ARG A 225 18.94 -1.10 0.20
N ALA A 226 20.02 -1.85 0.32
CA ALA A 226 21.29 -1.50 -0.33
C ALA A 226 21.10 -1.37 -1.85
N GLY A 227 21.58 -0.26 -2.42
CA GLY A 227 21.43 0.04 -3.85
C GLY A 227 20.07 0.62 -4.26
N TRP A 228 19.19 0.92 -3.28
CA TRP A 228 17.90 1.57 -3.51
C TRP A 228 17.80 2.89 -2.75
N GLU A 229 17.35 3.92 -3.46
CA GLU A 229 16.85 5.14 -2.85
C GLU A 229 15.48 4.88 -2.22
N SER A 230 15.18 5.54 -1.10
CA SER A 230 13.92 5.34 -0.38
C SER A 230 13.08 6.61 -0.38
N TRP A 231 11.80 6.48 -0.72
CA TRP A 231 10.82 7.57 -0.65
C TRP A 231 9.52 7.09 -0.01
N GLY A 232 8.88 7.92 0.79
CA GLY A 232 7.56 7.62 1.37
C GLY A 232 7.34 8.25 2.74
N ALA A 233 6.10 8.19 3.21
CA ALA A 233 5.73 8.73 4.53
C ALA A 233 6.37 7.96 5.71
N GLU A 234 6.77 6.71 5.47
CA GLU A 234 7.43 5.82 6.44
C GLU A 234 8.86 5.46 5.99
N ALA A 235 9.41 6.18 5.01
CA ALA A 235 10.75 5.91 4.52
C ALA A 235 11.79 6.17 5.62
N PRO A 236 12.87 5.37 5.71
CA PRO A 236 13.94 5.59 6.68
C PRO A 236 14.54 6.99 6.54
N GLU A 237 14.78 7.66 7.66
CA GLU A 237 15.49 8.94 7.66
C GLU A 237 16.93 8.77 7.16
N GLY A 238 17.37 9.67 6.27
CA GLY A 238 18.79 9.76 5.88
C GLY A 238 19.26 8.74 4.84
N ALA A 239 18.36 8.15 4.05
CA ALA A 239 18.78 7.48 2.80
C ALA A 239 19.28 8.55 1.81
N VAL A 240 20.55 8.92 1.95
CA VAL A 240 21.35 9.59 0.93
C VAL A 240 22.67 8.85 0.95
N ALA A 241 22.83 7.91 0.02
CA ALA A 241 24.14 7.41 -0.39
C ALA A 241 24.39 7.88 -1.83
#